data_AF-A0A399X1Z6-F1
#
_entry.id   AF-A0A399X1Z6-F1
#
_cell.length_a   1.000
_cell.length_b   1.000
_cell.length_c   1.000
_cell.angle_alpha   90.00
_cell.angle_beta   90.00
_cell.angle_gamma   90.00
#
_symmetry.space_group_name_H-M   'P 1'
#
loop_
_entity.id
_entity.type
_entity.pdbx_description
1 polymer ?
#
loop_
_entity_poly.entity_id
_entity_poly.type
_entity_poly.pdbx_seq_one_letter_code
_entity_poly.pdbx_strand_id
1 'polypeptide(L)'
;MEHHEPNITNALRLRDLGIDSRNEHLVFMRRDCPVCVAEGFNALSRVRVASPNKRLAASLIVVDDPGRLRADELGLSTGAIRFLNAAEGDLLTLSHLGDLASMSDIRRKIFGGTLDEDSFRRIVADVTNLSLSNVQLSAFITACAADRMSADEVVFLTRSMIGVGDRLYWDKPAVFDKHSVGGLPGNRTTPIVVAIAAAAG
;
A
#
# COMPACT_ATOMS: atom_id res chain seq x y z
N MET A 1 -10.78 -13.55 -17.26
CA MET A 1 -11.52 -13.22 -16.03
C MET A 1 -11.89 -14.54 -15.39
N GLU A 2 -11.05 -15.06 -14.52
CA GLU A 2 -11.42 -16.22 -13.69
C GLU A 2 -12.10 -15.68 -12.43
N HIS A 3 -13.39 -15.95 -12.32
CA HIS A 3 -14.12 -15.83 -11.07
C HIS A 3 -13.64 -16.96 -10.15
N HIS A 4 -12.74 -16.65 -9.22
CA HIS A 4 -12.37 -17.57 -8.15
C HIS A 4 -13.51 -17.56 -7.12
N GLU A 5 -14.35 -18.60 -7.12
CA GLU A 5 -15.29 -18.85 -6.04
C GLU A 5 -14.54 -18.93 -4.70
N PRO A 6 -15.07 -18.35 -3.61
CA PRO A 6 -14.39 -18.37 -2.32
C PRO A 6 -14.31 -19.80 -1.80
N ASN A 7 -13.11 -20.38 -1.85
CA ASN A 7 -12.84 -21.69 -1.27
C ASN A 7 -13.01 -21.61 0.26
N ILE A 8 -14.07 -22.22 0.79
CA ILE A 8 -14.48 -22.11 2.21
C ILE A 8 -13.40 -22.67 3.16
N THR A 9 -12.45 -23.48 2.66
CA THR A 9 -11.32 -24.02 3.43
C THR A 9 -10.31 -22.99 3.88
N ASN A 10 -10.26 -21.80 3.25
CA ASN A 10 -9.25 -20.79 3.53
C ASN A 10 -9.82 -19.59 4.31
N ALA A 11 -10.84 -19.83 5.14
CA ALA A 11 -11.50 -18.80 5.93
C ALA A 11 -11.12 -18.90 7.42
N LEU A 12 -10.84 -17.76 8.05
CA LEU A 12 -10.63 -17.64 9.49
C LEU A 12 -11.48 -16.50 10.06
N ARG A 13 -11.83 -16.57 11.34
CA ARG A 13 -12.58 -15.51 12.02
C ARG A 13 -11.66 -14.37 12.42
N LEU A 14 -12.10 -13.14 12.20
CA LEU A 14 -11.38 -11.96 12.64
C LEU A 14 -11.39 -11.86 14.17
N ARG A 15 -10.20 -11.68 14.75
CA ARG A 15 -9.93 -11.28 16.13
C ARG A 15 -9.20 -9.94 16.13
N ASP A 16 -9.79 -8.91 16.71
CA ASP A 16 -9.15 -7.61 16.89
C ASP A 16 -8.14 -7.70 18.04
N LEU A 17 -6.87 -7.50 17.69
CA LEU A 17 -5.74 -7.54 18.62
C LEU A 17 -5.32 -6.14 19.07
N GLY A 18 -5.98 -5.07 18.61
CA GLY A 18 -5.65 -3.68 18.94
C GLY A 18 -4.29 -3.22 18.40
N ILE A 19 -3.86 -3.76 17.26
CA ILE A 19 -2.52 -3.51 16.69
C ILE A 19 -2.59 -2.36 15.67
N ASP A 20 -1.94 -1.24 15.99
CA ASP A 20 -1.71 -0.15 15.04
C ASP A 20 -0.31 -0.25 14.40
N SER A 21 -0.29 -0.59 13.12
CA SER A 21 0.91 -0.66 12.26
C SER A 21 1.12 0.59 11.40
N ARG A 22 0.29 1.64 11.60
CA ARG A 22 0.25 2.90 10.85
C ARG A 22 0.03 2.74 9.35
N ASN A 23 1.07 2.36 8.62
CA ASN A 23 1.12 2.43 7.15
C ASN A 23 1.18 1.05 6.48
N GLU A 24 1.09 -0.04 7.23
CA GLU A 24 1.12 -1.40 6.69
C GLU A 24 -0.12 -2.18 7.09
N HIS A 25 -0.65 -2.97 6.15
CA HIS A 25 -1.61 -4.00 6.50
C HIS A 25 -0.87 -5.24 6.98
N LEU A 26 -1.11 -5.59 8.25
CA LEU A 26 -0.59 -6.82 8.85
C LEU A 26 -1.74 -7.80 9.08
N VAL A 27 -1.43 -9.08 8.86
CA VAL A 27 -2.28 -10.19 9.26
C VAL A 27 -1.49 -11.10 10.19
N PHE A 28 -2.12 -11.54 11.26
CA PHE A 28 -1.54 -12.40 12.27
C PHE A 28 -2.25 -13.74 12.21
N MET A 29 -1.50 -14.82 12.07
CA MET A 29 -2.07 -16.17 12.05
C MET A 29 -1.20 -17.10 12.87
N ARG A 30 -1.84 -18.10 13.46
CA ARG A 30 -1.10 -19.17 14.09
C ARG A 30 -0.37 -20.04 13.09
N ARG A 31 0.84 -20.47 13.43
CA ARG A 31 1.64 -21.37 12.59
C ARG A 31 0.90 -22.67 12.25
N ASP A 32 0.19 -23.21 13.24
CA ASP A 32 -0.54 -24.46 13.16
C ASP A 32 -2.00 -24.29 12.70
N CYS A 33 -2.42 -23.09 12.28
CA CYS A 33 -3.75 -22.93 11.72
C CYS A 33 -3.87 -23.68 10.38
N PRO A 34 -5.04 -24.27 10.06
CA PRO A 34 -5.22 -25.07 8.84
C PRO A 34 -4.84 -24.31 7.57
N VAL A 35 -5.15 -23.01 7.52
CA VAL A 35 -4.86 -22.15 6.36
C VAL A 35 -3.36 -21.92 6.18
N CYS A 36 -2.62 -21.64 7.26
CA CYS A 36 -1.16 -21.42 7.17
C CYS A 36 -0.44 -22.68 6.70
N VAL A 37 -0.88 -23.86 7.18
CA VAL A 37 -0.31 -25.16 6.81
C VAL A 37 -0.68 -25.54 5.37
N ALA A 38 -1.97 -25.44 5.01
CA ALA A 38 -2.45 -25.87 3.69
C ALA A 38 -1.90 -25.01 2.56
N GLU A 39 -1.81 -23.69 2.76
CA GLU A 39 -1.29 -22.74 1.76
C GLU A 39 0.24 -22.63 1.78
N GLY A 40 0.91 -23.23 2.77
CA GLY A 40 2.36 -23.14 2.94
C GLY A 40 2.84 -21.72 3.24
N PHE A 41 2.03 -20.91 3.92
CA PHE A 41 2.40 -19.54 4.25
C PHE A 41 3.54 -19.50 5.27
N ASN A 42 4.44 -18.54 5.08
CA ASN A 42 5.58 -18.31 5.97
C ASN A 42 5.54 -16.88 6.53
N ALA A 43 6.32 -16.64 7.59
CA ALA A 43 6.46 -15.29 8.13
C ALA A 43 6.93 -14.33 7.03
N LEU A 44 6.32 -13.14 7.01
CA LEU A 44 6.51 -12.06 6.03
C LEU A 44 6.06 -12.38 4.60
N SER A 45 5.39 -13.53 4.37
CA SER A 45 4.68 -13.77 3.12
C SER A 45 3.66 -12.65 2.87
N ARG A 46 3.59 -12.19 1.61
CA ARG A 46 2.57 -11.25 1.16
C ARG A 46 1.34 -12.05 0.75
N VAL A 47 0.25 -11.86 1.49
CA VAL A 47 -1.00 -12.59 1.29
C VAL A 47 -2.12 -11.61 0.94
N ARG A 48 -3.13 -12.12 0.24
CA ARG A 48 -4.38 -11.40 0.03
C ARG A 48 -5.35 -11.79 1.13
N VAL A 49 -5.92 -10.78 1.79
CA VAL A 49 -7.04 -10.95 2.73
C VAL A 49 -8.28 -10.34 2.11
N ALA A 50 -9.39 -11.07 2.12
CA ALA A 50 -10.64 -10.62 1.54
C ALA A 50 -11.81 -10.75 2.52
N SER A 51 -12.61 -9.68 2.59
CA SER A 51 -14.00 -9.70 3.03
C SER A 51 -14.92 -9.88 1.80
N PRO A 52 -16.24 -10.08 1.96
CA PRO A 52 -17.14 -10.28 0.82
C PRO A 52 -17.07 -9.19 -0.26
N ASN A 53 -16.79 -7.94 0.14
CA ASN A 53 -16.84 -6.78 -0.76
C ASN A 53 -15.47 -6.15 -1.03
N LYS A 54 -14.45 -6.45 -0.21
CA LYS A 54 -13.16 -5.77 -0.27
C LYS A 54 -12.03 -6.75 -0.09
N ARG A 55 -10.87 -6.40 -0.65
CA ARG A 55 -9.64 -7.18 -0.53
C ARG A 55 -8.44 -6.27 -0.46
N LEU A 56 -7.44 -6.70 0.29
CA LEU A 56 -6.17 -5.99 0.43
C LEU A 56 -5.01 -6.98 0.41
N ALA A 57 -3.81 -6.47 0.18
CA ALA A 57 -2.58 -7.20 0.42
C ALA A 57 -2.09 -6.92 1.85
N ALA A 58 -1.66 -7.95 2.57
CA ALA A 58 -1.11 -7.85 3.91
C ALA A 58 0.18 -8.65 4.06
N SER A 59 1.04 -8.23 4.99
CA SER A 59 2.22 -8.99 5.41
C SER A 59 1.82 -9.93 6.54
N LEU A 60 2.11 -11.23 6.39
CA LEU A 60 1.82 -12.23 7.41
C LEU A 60 2.85 -12.19 8.54
N ILE A 61 2.37 -12.09 9.78
CA ILE A 61 3.12 -12.34 11.00
C ILE A 61 2.63 -13.66 11.60
N VAL A 62 3.54 -14.60 11.77
CA VAL A 62 3.22 -15.90 12.36
C VAL A 62 3.27 -15.81 13.88
N VAL A 63 2.23 -16.33 14.53
CA VAL A 63 2.07 -16.39 15.98
C VAL A 63 2.23 -17.84 16.44
N ASP A 64 3.12 -18.06 17.40
CA ASP A 64 3.34 -19.40 17.98
C ASP A 64 2.60 -19.58 19.33
N ASP A 65 2.23 -18.49 20.00
CA ASP A 65 1.56 -18.50 21.31
C ASP A 65 0.03 -18.76 21.17
N PRO A 66 -0.47 -19.92 21.61
CA PRO A 66 -1.89 -20.26 21.49
C PRO A 66 -2.80 -19.42 22.41
N GLY A 67 -2.24 -18.72 23.40
CA GLY A 67 -3.00 -17.85 24.30
C GLY A 67 -3.40 -16.51 23.68
N ARG A 68 -2.78 -16.12 22.56
CA ARG A 68 -3.03 -14.82 21.90
C ARG A 68 -4.02 -14.90 20.75
N LEU A 69 -4.10 -16.05 20.09
CA LEU A 69 -4.93 -16.27 18.92
C LEU A 69 -5.32 -17.75 18.83
N ARG A 70 -6.55 -18.06 18.42
CA ARG A 70 -6.97 -19.45 18.19
C ARG A 70 -6.57 -19.92 16.79
N ALA A 71 -6.55 -21.24 16.58
CA ALA A 71 -6.19 -21.81 15.28
C ALA A 71 -7.24 -21.55 14.18
N ASP A 72 -8.46 -21.17 14.55
CA ASP A 72 -9.54 -20.78 13.64
C ASP A 72 -9.71 -19.27 13.51
N GLU A 73 -8.77 -18.49 14.07
CA GLU A 73 -8.78 -17.04 14.06
C GLU A 73 -7.59 -16.46 13.29
N LEU A 74 -7.79 -15.26 12.77
CA LEU A 74 -6.73 -14.37 12.33
C LEU A 74 -6.85 -13.02 13.02
N GLY A 75 -5.72 -12.37 13.24
CA GLY A 75 -5.65 -10.98 13.65
C GLY A 75 -5.38 -10.06 12.47
N LEU A 76 -5.90 -8.84 12.50
CA LEU A 76 -5.55 -7.80 11.53
C LEU A 76 -5.10 -6.54 12.26
N SER A 77 -4.19 -5.79 11.62
CA SER A 77 -3.93 -4.41 12.02
C SER A 77 -5.20 -3.56 11.92
N THR A 78 -5.34 -2.54 12.80
CA THR A 78 -6.48 -1.62 12.81
C THR A 78 -6.74 -0.97 11.44
N GLY A 79 -5.68 -0.62 10.71
CA GLY A 79 -5.79 -0.09 9.35
C GLY A 79 -6.40 -1.07 8.35
N ALA A 80 -6.05 -2.36 8.45
CA ALA A 80 -6.60 -3.42 7.59
C ALA A 80 -8.08 -3.72 7.90
N ILE A 81 -8.46 -3.74 9.18
CA ILE A 81 -9.86 -3.90 9.61
C ILE A 81 -10.72 -2.76 9.02
N ARG A 82 -10.28 -1.51 9.19
CA ARG A 82 -10.96 -0.33 8.63
C ARG A 82 -11.06 -0.38 7.11
N PHE A 83 -9.98 -0.78 6.42
CA PHE A 83 -10.01 -0.88 4.96
C PHE A 83 -11.05 -1.90 4.49
N LEU A 84 -11.04 -3.11 5.05
CA LEU A 84 -11.97 -4.19 4.70
C LEU A 84 -13.40 -3.93 5.15
N ASN A 85 -13.61 -2.95 6.05
CA ASN A 85 -14.88 -2.70 6.72
C ASN A 85 -15.40 -3.98 7.40
N ALA A 86 -14.52 -4.66 8.12
CA ALA A 86 -14.79 -5.90 8.84
C ALA A 86 -15.02 -5.62 10.34
N ALA A 87 -15.72 -6.53 11.00
CA ALA A 87 -15.98 -6.53 12.44
C ALA A 87 -15.45 -7.79 13.11
N GLU A 88 -15.26 -7.73 14.43
CA GLU A 88 -14.90 -8.89 15.26
C GLU A 88 -15.81 -10.09 14.95
N GLY A 89 -15.21 -11.25 14.69
CA GLY A 89 -15.90 -12.50 14.38
C GLY A 89 -16.24 -12.72 12.90
N ASP A 90 -16.06 -11.72 12.03
CA ASP A 90 -16.28 -11.87 10.59
C ASP A 90 -15.38 -12.95 9.99
N LEU A 91 -15.91 -13.71 9.03
CA LEU A 91 -15.12 -14.67 8.27
C LEU A 91 -14.40 -13.95 7.13
N LEU A 92 -13.07 -14.07 7.13
CA LEU A 92 -12.20 -13.50 6.11
C LEU A 92 -11.42 -14.61 5.42
N THR A 93 -11.28 -14.51 4.10
CA THR A 93 -10.55 -15.49 3.30
C THR A 93 -9.12 -15.05 3.03
N LEU A 94 -8.21 -16.01 2.97
CA LEU A 94 -6.81 -15.79 2.63
C LEU A 94 -6.42 -16.55 1.37
N SER A 95 -5.55 -15.91 0.58
CA SER A 95 -4.92 -16.54 -0.58
C SER A 95 -3.54 -15.92 -0.81
N HIS A 96 -2.72 -16.56 -1.63
CA HIS A 96 -1.48 -15.95 -2.11
C HIS A 96 -1.75 -14.63 -2.85
N LEU A 97 -0.87 -13.65 -2.63
CA LEU A 97 -0.88 -12.46 -3.48
C LEU A 97 -0.42 -12.89 -4.86
N GLY A 98 -1.23 -12.60 -5.88
CA GLY A 98 -0.87 -12.91 -7.27
C GLY A 98 0.29 -12.04 -7.75
N ASP A 99 0.88 -12.41 -8.89
CA ASP A 99 1.97 -11.64 -9.48
C ASP A 99 1.56 -10.20 -9.76
N LEU A 100 2.35 -9.26 -9.25
CA LEU A 100 2.18 -7.83 -9.52
C LEU A 100 2.90 -7.49 -10.81
N ALA A 101 2.15 -7.05 -11.83
CA ALA A 101 2.71 -6.62 -13.11
C ALA A 101 3.72 -5.46 -12.95
N SER A 102 3.53 -4.60 -11.93
CA SER A 102 4.49 -3.55 -11.58
C SER A 102 5.89 -4.10 -11.23
N MET A 103 6.02 -5.35 -10.78
CA MET A 103 7.33 -5.92 -10.43
C MET A 103 8.22 -6.14 -11.64
N SER A 104 7.67 -6.43 -12.83
CA SER A 104 8.48 -6.43 -14.06
C SER A 104 8.95 -5.03 -14.43
N ASP A 105 8.11 -4.00 -14.22
CA ASP A 105 8.47 -2.60 -14.47
C ASP A 105 9.57 -2.14 -13.49
N ILE A 106 9.44 -2.45 -12.21
CA ILE A 106 10.45 -2.14 -11.18
C ILE A 106 11.78 -2.83 -11.51
N ARG A 107 11.77 -4.11 -11.88
CA ARG A 107 13.00 -4.82 -12.30
C ARG A 107 13.63 -4.17 -13.52
N ARG A 108 12.83 -3.82 -14.54
CA ARG A 108 13.32 -3.09 -15.72
C ARG A 108 14.02 -1.79 -15.31
N LYS A 109 13.43 -1.03 -14.37
CA LYS A 109 14.04 0.20 -13.88
C LYS A 109 15.34 -0.02 -13.12
N ILE A 110 15.39 -1.05 -12.26
CA ILE A 110 16.61 -1.45 -11.52
C ILE A 110 17.77 -1.72 -12.47
N PHE A 111 17.50 -2.38 -13.61
CA PHE A 111 18.51 -2.69 -14.63
C PHE A 111 18.74 -1.57 -15.65
N GLY A 112 18.28 -0.34 -15.38
CA GLY A 112 18.56 0.84 -16.19
C GLY A 112 17.63 1.06 -17.38
N GLY A 113 16.55 0.28 -17.51
CA GLY A 113 15.54 0.50 -18.53
C GLY A 113 14.66 1.73 -18.23
N THR A 114 14.15 2.36 -19.29
CA THR A 114 13.16 3.45 -19.19
C THR A 114 11.76 2.89 -19.01
N LEU A 115 10.89 3.63 -18.32
CA LEU A 115 9.48 3.29 -18.12
C LEU A 115 8.55 4.26 -18.86
N ASP A 116 7.46 3.73 -19.39
CA ASP A 116 6.38 4.53 -19.98
C ASP A 116 5.33 4.91 -18.92
N GLU A 117 4.36 5.72 -19.33
CA GLU A 117 3.27 6.19 -18.46
C GLU A 117 2.41 5.04 -17.91
N ASP A 118 2.22 3.98 -18.68
CA ASP A 118 1.45 2.82 -18.25
C ASP A 118 2.18 1.99 -17.18
N SER A 119 3.50 1.85 -17.30
CA SER A 119 4.37 1.27 -16.27
C SER A 119 4.28 2.07 -14.96
N PHE A 120 4.41 3.40 -15.01
CA PHE A 120 4.28 4.22 -13.80
C PHE A 120 2.89 4.15 -13.19
N ARG A 121 1.83 4.16 -14.01
CA ARG A 121 0.45 4.01 -13.54
C ARG A 121 0.23 2.68 -12.80
N ARG A 122 0.80 1.57 -13.28
CA ARG A 122 0.76 0.28 -12.58
C ARG A 122 1.52 0.32 -11.27
N ILE A 123 2.75 0.84 -11.27
CA ILE A 123 3.57 0.96 -10.04
C ILE A 123 2.85 1.80 -9.00
N VAL A 124 2.39 3.00 -9.37
CA VAL A 124 1.71 3.93 -8.46
C VAL A 124 0.40 3.33 -7.94
N ALA A 125 -0.38 2.63 -8.76
CA ALA A 125 -1.57 1.92 -8.29
C ALA A 125 -1.23 0.85 -7.23
N ASP A 126 -0.17 0.06 -7.46
CA ASP A 126 0.26 -0.96 -6.49
C ASP A 126 0.85 -0.35 -5.20
N VAL A 127 1.48 0.82 -5.27
CA VAL A 127 1.90 1.60 -4.09
C VAL A 127 0.68 2.07 -3.30
N THR A 128 -0.29 2.72 -3.96
CA THR A 128 -1.49 3.26 -3.29
C THR A 128 -2.35 2.16 -2.68
N ASN A 129 -2.41 0.99 -3.32
CA ASN A 129 -3.11 -0.19 -2.79
C ASN A 129 -2.31 -0.95 -1.72
N LEU A 130 -1.17 -0.41 -1.27
CA LEU A 130 -0.24 -1.06 -0.33
C LEU A 130 0.09 -2.50 -0.73
N SER A 131 0.15 -2.77 -2.04
CA SER A 131 0.39 -4.10 -2.60
C SER A 131 1.88 -4.42 -2.65
N LEU A 132 2.71 -3.41 -2.92
CA LEU A 132 4.16 -3.51 -2.79
C LEU A 132 4.58 -3.57 -1.32
N SER A 133 5.50 -4.47 -1.00
CA SER A 133 6.17 -4.46 0.31
C SER A 133 7.14 -3.28 0.42
N ASN A 134 7.52 -2.91 1.65
CA ASN A 134 8.53 -1.86 1.85
C ASN A 134 9.83 -2.15 1.11
N VAL A 135 10.26 -3.42 1.05
CA VAL A 135 11.46 -3.82 0.30
C VAL A 135 11.31 -3.50 -1.19
N GLN A 136 10.14 -3.82 -1.76
CA GLN A 136 9.87 -3.56 -3.18
C GLN A 136 9.75 -2.06 -3.47
N LEU A 137 9.09 -1.30 -2.59
CA LEU A 137 8.98 0.16 -2.69
C LEU A 137 10.36 0.84 -2.56
N SER A 138 11.17 0.44 -1.58
CA SER A 138 12.54 0.96 -1.41
C SER A 138 13.42 0.64 -2.62
N ALA A 139 13.28 -0.54 -3.20
CA ALA A 139 14.00 -0.89 -4.43
C ALA A 139 13.61 0.02 -5.60
N PHE A 140 12.30 0.30 -5.78
CA PHE A 140 11.83 1.24 -6.80
C PHE A 140 12.37 2.66 -6.58
N ILE A 141 12.26 3.20 -5.36
CA ILE A 141 12.78 4.54 -5.03
C ILE A 141 14.28 4.62 -5.30
N THR A 142 15.03 3.60 -4.90
CA THR A 142 16.49 3.54 -5.12
C THR A 142 16.82 3.46 -6.61
N ALA A 143 16.04 2.72 -7.40
CA ALA A 143 16.24 2.62 -8.85
C ALA A 143 15.98 3.93 -9.60
N CYS A 144 15.12 4.80 -9.06
CA CYS A 144 14.83 6.13 -9.59
C CYS A 144 15.82 7.22 -9.13
N ALA A 145 16.64 6.96 -8.11
CA ALA A 145 17.57 7.94 -7.56
C ALA A 145 18.78 8.20 -8.48
N ALA A 146 19.55 9.24 -8.16
CA ALA A 146 20.85 9.57 -8.77
C ALA A 146 20.83 9.65 -10.32
N ASP A 147 20.09 10.64 -10.85
CA ASP A 147 19.98 10.97 -12.29
C ASP A 147 19.48 9.83 -13.20
N ARG A 148 18.84 8.81 -12.61
CA ARG A 148 18.29 7.67 -13.34
C ARG A 148 16.89 7.92 -13.89
N MET A 149 16.39 9.14 -13.87
CA MET A 149 15.06 9.51 -14.34
C MET A 149 15.17 10.55 -15.46
N SER A 150 14.61 10.25 -16.63
CA SER A 150 14.47 11.25 -17.68
C SER A 150 13.37 12.26 -17.34
N ALA A 151 13.37 13.41 -18.02
CA ALA A 151 12.30 14.41 -17.87
C ALA A 151 10.91 13.82 -18.18
N ASP A 152 10.81 12.99 -19.22
CA ASP A 152 9.56 12.31 -19.58
C ASP A 152 9.11 11.35 -18.47
N GLU A 153 10.02 10.57 -17.89
CA GLU A 153 9.69 9.67 -16.78
C GLU A 153 9.21 10.42 -15.53
N VAL A 154 9.80 11.60 -15.24
CA VAL A 154 9.34 12.47 -14.16
C VAL A 154 7.92 12.97 -14.44
N VAL A 155 7.60 13.36 -15.67
CA VAL A 155 6.25 13.78 -16.08
C VAL A 155 5.26 12.61 -15.94
N PHE A 156 5.61 11.43 -16.43
CA PHE A 156 4.77 10.23 -16.35
C PHE A 156 4.49 9.79 -14.92
N LEU A 157 5.51 9.77 -14.06
CA LEU A 157 5.36 9.48 -12.64
C LEU A 157 4.43 10.51 -11.97
N THR A 158 4.66 11.79 -12.24
CA THR A 158 3.86 12.89 -11.66
C THR A 158 2.39 12.77 -12.06
N ARG A 159 2.10 12.53 -13.35
CA ARG A 159 0.72 12.32 -13.84
C ARG A 159 0.06 11.09 -13.21
N SER A 160 0.82 10.00 -13.08
CA SER A 160 0.35 8.78 -12.44
C SER A 160 -0.01 9.01 -10.96
N MET A 161 0.82 9.77 -10.22
CA MET A 161 0.55 10.16 -8.83
C MET A 161 -0.71 11.03 -8.71
N ILE A 162 -0.90 12.00 -9.61
CA ILE A 162 -2.12 12.81 -9.67
C ILE A 162 -3.35 11.95 -9.99
N GLY A 163 -3.18 10.88 -10.76
CA GLY A 163 -4.26 10.00 -11.20
C GLY A 163 -4.88 9.13 -10.11
N VAL A 164 -4.17 8.89 -9.00
CA VAL A 164 -4.63 8.03 -7.89
C VAL A 164 -5.05 8.80 -6.64
N GLY A 165 -4.79 10.11 -6.61
CA GLY A 165 -5.12 10.98 -5.48
C GLY A 165 -6.43 11.74 -5.68
N ASP A 166 -6.87 12.39 -4.60
CA ASP A 166 -7.99 13.31 -4.66
C ASP A 166 -7.60 14.63 -5.35
N ARG A 167 -8.56 15.23 -6.05
CA ARG A 167 -8.40 16.54 -6.69
C ARG A 167 -9.29 17.56 -6.01
N LEU A 168 -8.68 18.58 -5.44
CA LEU A 168 -9.38 19.72 -4.87
C LEU A 168 -9.69 20.73 -5.98
N TYR A 169 -10.90 21.29 -5.94
CA TYR A 169 -11.37 22.31 -6.86
C TYR A 169 -11.76 23.56 -6.07
N TRP A 170 -11.31 24.72 -6.54
CA TRP A 170 -11.71 26.02 -6.01
C TRP A 170 -12.40 26.82 -7.10
N ASP A 171 -13.54 27.41 -6.77
CA ASP A 171 -14.25 28.34 -7.64
C ASP A 171 -13.57 29.73 -7.62
N LYS A 172 -12.35 29.76 -8.15
CA LYS A 172 -11.50 30.95 -8.26
C LYS A 172 -10.79 30.92 -9.62
N PRO A 173 -10.57 32.09 -10.24
CA PRO A 173 -9.94 32.17 -11.56
C PRO A 173 -8.46 31.74 -11.55
N ALA A 174 -7.78 31.83 -10.41
CA ALA A 174 -6.42 31.39 -10.23
C ALA A 174 -6.22 30.82 -8.82
N VAL A 175 -5.39 29.78 -8.72
CA VAL A 175 -4.92 29.20 -7.46
C VAL A 175 -3.40 29.24 -7.49
N PHE A 176 -2.81 29.86 -6.48
CA PHE A 176 -1.36 29.99 -6.35
C PHE A 176 -0.83 29.06 -5.27
N ASP A 177 0.32 28.45 -5.53
CA ASP A 177 1.04 27.63 -4.55
C ASP A 177 2.49 28.12 -4.46
N LYS A 178 3.04 28.03 -3.25
CA LYS A 178 4.45 28.25 -2.97
C LYS A 178 5.01 26.98 -2.36
N HIS A 179 5.97 26.38 -3.07
CA HIS A 179 6.72 25.24 -2.58
C HIS A 179 8.19 25.59 -2.28
N SER A 180 8.83 24.80 -1.44
CA SER A 180 10.29 24.81 -1.25
C SER A 180 10.75 23.38 -1.02
N VAL A 181 11.76 22.94 -1.78
CA VAL A 181 12.37 21.60 -1.64
C VAL A 181 12.93 21.37 -0.23
N GLY A 182 13.24 22.43 0.51
CA GLY A 182 13.75 22.37 1.87
C GLY A 182 15.27 22.20 1.93
N GLY A 183 15.76 21.59 3.01
CA GLY A 183 17.20 21.32 3.24
C GLY A 183 17.94 22.41 4.04
N LEU A 184 17.33 23.57 4.29
CA LEU A 184 17.92 24.65 5.09
C LEU A 184 17.26 24.76 6.47
N PRO A 185 18.04 24.73 7.58
CA PRO A 185 17.49 24.94 8.92
C PRO A 185 16.80 26.29 9.08
N GLY A 186 15.68 26.32 9.81
CA GLY A 186 15.00 27.57 10.16
C GLY A 186 14.24 28.27 9.03
N ASN A 187 13.95 27.60 7.92
CA ASN A 187 13.17 28.18 6.82
C ASN A 187 11.72 28.49 7.26
N ARG A 188 11.44 29.77 7.54
CA ARG A 188 10.10 30.30 7.89
C ARG A 188 9.43 31.04 6.73
N THR A 189 9.96 30.90 5.51
CA THR A 189 9.55 31.72 4.37
C THR A 189 8.12 31.41 3.91
N THR A 190 7.71 30.14 3.86
CA THR A 190 6.36 29.76 3.40
C THR A 190 5.24 30.47 4.15
N PRO A 191 5.14 30.39 5.50
CA PRO A 191 4.01 31.02 6.20
C PRO A 191 3.97 32.54 6.03
N ILE A 192 5.11 33.22 5.90
CA ILE A 192 5.16 34.67 5.69
C ILE A 192 4.72 35.03 4.27
N VAL A 193 5.27 34.37 3.25
CA VAL A 193 4.95 34.63 1.84
C VAL A 193 3.49 34.33 1.54
N VAL A 194 2.96 33.21 2.06
CA VAL A 194 1.54 32.85 1.89
C VAL A 194 0.63 33.90 2.55
N ALA A 195 0.96 34.38 3.75
CA ALA A 195 0.17 35.43 4.41
C ALA A 195 0.18 36.75 3.64
N ILE A 196 1.35 37.18 3.14
CA ILE A 196 1.48 38.38 2.33
C ILE A 196 0.66 38.26 1.03
N ALA A 197 0.81 37.14 0.32
CA ALA A 197 0.08 36.90 -0.92
C ALA A 197 -1.43 36.86 -0.68
N ALA A 198 -1.90 36.13 0.33
CA ALA A 198 -3.32 36.04 0.66
C ALA A 198 -3.93 37.40 1.07
N ALA A 199 -3.16 38.26 1.76
CA ALA A 199 -3.61 39.60 2.13
C ALA A 199 -3.74 40.54 0.92
N ALA A 200 -3.05 40.25 -0.19
CA ALA A 200 -3.12 41.04 -1.42
C ALA A 200 -4.31 40.68 -2.34
N GLY A 201 -5.04 39.59 -2.02
CA GLY A 201 -6.16 39.08 -2.82
C GLY A 201 -5.76 38.00 -3.82
#